data_AF-A0A6A6EUT3-F1
#
_entry.id   AF-A0A6A6EUT3-F1
#
_cell.length_a   1.000
_cell.length_b   1.000
_cell.length_c   1.000
_cell.angle_alpha   90.00
_cell.angle_beta   90.00
_cell.angle_gamma   90.00
#
_symmetry.space_group_name_H-M   'P 1'
#
loop_
_entity.id
_entity.type
_entity.pdbx_description
1 polymer ?
#
loop_
_entity_poly.entity_id
_entity_poly.type
_entity_poly.pdbx_seq_one_letter_code
_entity_poly.pdbx_strand_id
1 'polypeptide(L)'
;MFRRLQWDDALVILAWALFFSFCLVWKFNIHLMFEQYEVVQGKRPFDQVAAEKFDRLFKLIIPQNILFYSALWSVKLSFLVFFYKLGEKIRSYVIWWWCVFGATIISYIACVADIQYKCTTTVSSIAWIEAHCRKLSFVQWVNRTFYANCAADVFTDILILSIPTIILWNTRVPLRKKMVLFCVFGSTIAIMAVAIIRVTIVHSTKQGVELVWLYFWSMVEGGIATMIANVASFRQLFVASTEDVSLPTISSNPFSGKTFSAF
;
A
#
# COMPACT_ATOMS: atom_id res chain seq x y z
N MET A 1 -2.63 -30.74 6.84
CA MET A 1 -2.82 -29.90 8.04
C MET A 1 -2.75 -28.44 7.59
N PHE A 2 -3.90 -27.82 7.28
CA PHE A 2 -3.96 -26.41 6.87
C PHE A 2 -3.62 -25.53 8.09
N ARG A 3 -2.39 -25.03 8.13
CA ARG A 3 -1.89 -24.10 9.16
C ARG A 3 -2.71 -22.82 9.13
N ARG A 4 -3.06 -22.34 10.32
CA ARG A 4 -3.86 -21.13 10.60
C ARG A 4 -3.53 -19.97 9.66
N LEU A 5 -4.55 -19.41 9.02
CA LEU A 5 -4.46 -18.16 8.24
C LEU A 5 -3.77 -17.11 9.12
N GLN A 6 -2.61 -16.62 8.68
CA GLN A 6 -1.89 -15.62 9.43
C GLN A 6 -2.44 -14.23 9.10
N TRP A 7 -2.33 -13.30 10.06
CA TRP A 7 -2.84 -11.92 9.88
C TRP A 7 -2.20 -11.19 8.69
N ASP A 8 -0.96 -11.52 8.35
CA ASP A 8 -0.26 -11.02 7.15
C ASP A 8 -0.92 -11.50 5.85
N ASP A 9 -1.27 -12.79 5.73
CA ASP A 9 -1.99 -13.34 4.58
C ASP A 9 -3.36 -12.67 4.39
N ALA A 10 -4.10 -12.45 5.49
CA ALA A 10 -5.40 -11.78 5.44
C ALA A 10 -5.29 -10.34 4.92
N LEU A 11 -4.23 -9.62 5.31
CA LEU A 11 -3.97 -8.25 4.83
C LEU A 11 -3.57 -8.20 3.36
N VAL A 12 -2.84 -9.20 2.85
CA VAL A 12 -2.51 -9.30 1.41
C VAL A 12 -3.75 -9.61 0.59
N ILE A 13 -4.61 -10.52 1.05
CA ILE A 13 -5.89 -10.82 0.38
C ILE A 13 -6.79 -9.58 0.37
N LEU A 14 -6.85 -8.84 1.49
CA LEU A 14 -7.58 -7.58 1.57
C LEU A 14 -7.02 -6.55 0.57
N ALA A 15 -5.69 -6.38 0.52
CA ALA A 15 -5.04 -5.49 -0.43
C ALA A 15 -5.40 -5.83 -1.88
N TRP A 16 -5.34 -7.12 -2.22
CA TRP A 16 -5.72 -7.61 -3.54
C TRP A 16 -7.19 -7.33 -3.87
N ALA A 17 -8.12 -7.59 -2.93
CA ALA A 17 -9.55 -7.34 -3.13
C ALA A 17 -9.86 -5.84 -3.30
N LEU A 18 -9.20 -4.98 -2.52
CA LEU A 18 -9.31 -3.53 -2.64
C LEU A 18 -8.77 -3.04 -3.98
N PHE A 19 -7.59 -3.53 -4.40
CA PHE A 19 -6.99 -3.16 -5.68
C PHE A 19 -7.80 -3.68 -6.88
N PHE A 20 -8.37 -4.88 -6.78
CA PHE A 20 -9.28 -5.43 -7.79
C PHE A 20 -10.54 -4.57 -7.92
N SER A 21 -11.12 -4.16 -6.80
CA SER A 21 -12.28 -3.24 -6.79
C SER A 21 -11.94 -1.89 -7.41
N PHE A 22 -10.76 -1.34 -7.12
CA PHE A 22 -10.24 -0.14 -7.77
C PHE A 22 -10.13 -0.31 -9.29
N CYS A 23 -9.59 -1.43 -9.78
CA CYS A 23 -9.46 -1.72 -11.20
C CYS A 23 -10.83 -1.87 -11.88
N LEU A 24 -11.80 -2.48 -11.20
CA LEU A 24 -13.17 -2.65 -11.69
C LEU A 24 -13.85 -1.29 -11.89
N VAL A 25 -13.80 -0.42 -10.86
CA VAL A 25 -14.35 0.94 -10.92
C VAL A 25 -13.69 1.73 -12.05
N TRP A 26 -12.37 1.63 -12.19
CA TRP A 26 -11.65 2.28 -13.28
C TRP A 26 -12.12 1.82 -14.66
N LYS A 27 -12.24 0.50 -14.87
CA LYS A 27 -12.67 -0.07 -16.15
C LYS A 27 -14.07 0.37 -16.56
N PHE A 28 -15.00 0.46 -15.62
CA PHE A 28 -16.35 0.93 -15.91
C PHE A 28 -16.39 2.43 -16.27
N ASN A 29 -15.51 3.24 -15.68
CA ASN A 29 -15.56 4.70 -15.81
C ASN A 29 -14.54 5.29 -16.79
N ILE A 30 -13.75 4.45 -17.45
CA ILE A 30 -12.69 4.88 -18.38
C ILE A 30 -13.24 5.79 -19.49
N HIS A 31 -14.44 5.51 -20.00
CA HIS A 31 -15.09 6.33 -21.02
C HIS A 31 -15.38 7.75 -20.54
N LEU A 32 -15.87 7.91 -19.30
CA LEU A 32 -16.14 9.23 -18.72
C LEU A 32 -14.84 10.01 -18.47
N MET A 33 -13.76 9.32 -18.09
CA MET A 33 -12.44 9.93 -17.89
C MET A 33 -11.84 10.44 -19.22
N PHE A 34 -12.02 9.71 -20.32
CA PHE A 34 -11.58 10.18 -21.65
C PHE A 34 -12.42 11.34 -22.16
N GLU A 35 -13.73 11.35 -21.93
CA GLU A 35 -14.57 12.52 -22.26
C GLU A 35 -14.14 13.76 -21.47
N GLN A 36 -13.81 13.59 -20.19
CA GLN A 36 -13.27 14.67 -19.35
C GLN A 36 -11.93 15.19 -19.87
N TYR A 37 -11.05 14.29 -20.30
CA TYR A 37 -9.77 14.64 -20.91
C TYR A 37 -9.94 15.45 -22.20
N GLU A 38 -10.85 15.05 -23.09
CA GLU A 38 -11.12 15.77 -24.33
C GLU A 38 -11.69 17.19 -24.09
N VAL A 39 -12.55 17.35 -23.08
CA VAL A 39 -13.09 18.66 -22.69
C VAL A 39 -12.00 19.55 -22.09
N VAL A 40 -11.11 19.02 -21.24
CA VAL A 40 -9.99 19.79 -20.68
C VAL A 40 -8.99 20.21 -21.75
N GLN A 41 -8.78 19.40 -22.78
CA GLN A 41 -7.95 19.76 -23.94
C GLN A 41 -8.64 20.73 -24.92
N GLY A 42 -9.89 21.12 -24.67
CA GLY A 42 -10.66 22.00 -25.55
C GLY A 42 -11.09 21.34 -26.87
N LYS A 43 -11.02 20.00 -26.97
CA LYS A 43 -11.49 19.24 -28.15
C LYS A 43 -13.01 19.11 -28.18
N ARG A 44 -13.67 19.22 -27.02
CA ARG A 44 -15.13 19.27 -26.89
C ARG A 44 -15.56 20.49 -26.06
N PRO A 45 -16.68 21.15 -26.41
CA PRO A 45 -17.20 22.25 -25.62
C PRO A 45 -17.70 21.76 -24.26
N PHE A 46 -17.56 22.61 -23.24
CA PHE A 46 -18.14 22.38 -21.92
C PHE A 46 -19.62 22.74 -21.97
N ASP A 47 -20.51 21.75 -22.04
CA ASP A 47 -21.97 21.94 -21.98
C ASP A 47 -22.56 21.50 -20.63
N GLN A 48 -23.87 21.71 -20.42
CA GLN A 48 -24.56 21.30 -19.19
C GLN A 48 -24.58 19.78 -18.98
N VAL A 49 -24.66 18.99 -20.06
CA VAL A 49 -24.62 17.51 -20.02
C VAL A 49 -23.23 17.02 -19.59
N ALA A 50 -22.17 17.67 -20.05
CA ALA A 50 -20.79 17.42 -19.63
C ALA A 50 -20.59 17.76 -18.15
N ALA A 51 -21.19 18.85 -17.68
CA ALA A 51 -21.15 19.23 -16.27
C ALA A 51 -21.81 18.18 -15.35
N GLU A 52 -22.97 17.65 -15.72
CA GLU A 52 -23.65 16.56 -14.97
C GLU A 52 -22.81 15.27 -14.97
N LYS A 53 -22.20 14.92 -16.10
CA LYS A 53 -21.28 13.77 -16.20
C LYS A 53 -20.07 13.95 -15.30
N PHE A 54 -19.51 15.15 -15.21
CA PHE A 54 -18.37 15.43 -14.33
C PHE A 54 -18.74 15.38 -12.85
N ASP A 55 -19.91 15.88 -12.44
CA ASP A 55 -20.37 15.72 -11.06
C ASP A 55 -20.48 14.24 -10.67
N ARG A 56 -21.01 13.40 -11.57
CA ARG A 56 -21.04 11.94 -11.38
C ARG A 56 -19.63 11.35 -11.29
N LEU A 57 -18.70 11.79 -12.14
CA LEU A 57 -17.31 11.36 -12.14
C LEU A 57 -16.60 11.69 -10.81
N PHE A 58 -16.76 12.92 -10.33
CA PHE A 58 -16.18 13.39 -9.08
C PHE A 58 -16.66 12.59 -7.87
N LYS A 59 -17.95 12.23 -7.82
CA LYS A 59 -18.49 11.35 -6.77
C LYS A 59 -17.83 9.97 -6.75
N LEU A 60 -17.40 9.46 -7.90
CA LEU A 60 -16.75 8.15 -8.04
C LEU A 60 -15.23 8.19 -7.76
N ILE A 61 -14.60 9.36 -7.94
CA ILE A 61 -13.17 9.57 -7.68
C ILE A 61 -12.81 9.39 -6.20
N ILE A 62 -13.65 9.86 -5.27
CA ILE A 62 -13.42 9.72 -3.82
C ILE A 62 -13.31 8.25 -3.39
N PRO A 63 -14.33 7.40 -3.57
CA PRO A 63 -14.25 6.01 -3.16
C PRO A 63 -13.13 5.28 -3.90
N GLN A 64 -12.87 5.63 -5.17
CA GLN A 64 -11.78 5.04 -5.93
C GLN A 64 -10.41 5.36 -5.32
N ASN A 65 -10.15 6.62 -4.92
CA ASN A 65 -8.91 7.00 -4.25
C ASN A 65 -8.76 6.33 -2.88
N ILE A 66 -9.85 6.21 -2.12
CA ILE A 66 -9.84 5.48 -0.85
C ILE A 66 -9.45 4.02 -1.06
N LEU A 67 -10.07 3.33 -2.03
CA LEU A 67 -9.72 1.94 -2.35
C LEU A 67 -8.24 1.77 -2.70
N PHE A 68 -7.69 2.71 -3.47
CA PHE A 68 -6.28 2.70 -3.84
C PHE A 68 -5.35 2.88 -2.62
N TYR A 69 -5.57 3.92 -1.81
CA TYR A 69 -4.77 4.15 -0.60
C TYR A 69 -4.91 3.01 0.39
N SER A 70 -6.12 2.50 0.63
CA SER A 70 -6.34 1.35 1.51
C SER A 70 -5.62 0.10 1.01
N ALA A 71 -5.56 -0.14 -0.31
CA ALA A 71 -4.81 -1.28 -0.86
C ALA A 71 -3.30 -1.16 -0.59
N LEU A 72 -2.71 0.00 -0.87
CA LEU A 72 -1.28 0.23 -0.63
C LEU A 72 -0.91 0.14 0.85
N TRP A 73 -1.70 0.76 1.73
CA TRP A 73 -1.45 0.70 3.16
C TRP A 73 -1.66 -0.70 3.73
N SER A 74 -2.60 -1.49 3.18
CA SER A 74 -2.75 -2.90 3.57
C SER A 74 -1.50 -3.72 3.26
N VAL A 75 -0.83 -3.47 2.13
CA VAL A 75 0.47 -4.08 1.80
C VAL A 75 1.54 -3.67 2.81
N LYS A 76 1.64 -2.37 3.13
CA LYS A 76 2.60 -1.85 4.14
C LYS A 76 2.37 -2.49 5.51
N LEU A 77 1.12 -2.58 5.94
CA LEU A 77 0.74 -3.22 7.20
C LEU A 77 1.07 -4.71 7.21
N SER A 78 0.88 -5.42 6.09
CA SER A 78 1.29 -6.82 5.96
C SER A 78 2.80 -7.00 6.17
N PHE A 79 3.63 -6.14 5.54
CA PHE A 79 5.07 -6.14 5.78
C PHE A 79 5.43 -5.81 7.22
N LEU A 80 4.73 -4.85 7.83
CA LEU A 80 4.98 -4.45 9.20
C LEU A 80 4.67 -5.59 10.18
N VAL A 81 3.54 -6.28 10.01
CA VAL A 81 3.16 -7.47 10.80
C VAL A 81 4.18 -8.60 10.61
N PHE A 82 4.68 -8.78 9.40
CA PHE A 82 5.76 -9.74 9.14
C PHE A 82 7.04 -9.40 9.92
N PHE A 83 7.46 -8.14 9.93
CA PHE A 83 8.65 -7.71 10.69
C PHE A 83 8.46 -7.80 12.20
N TYR A 84 7.24 -7.61 12.70
CA TYR A 84 6.93 -7.82 14.12
C TYR A 84 7.29 -9.23 14.56
N LYS A 85 6.80 -10.24 13.82
CA LYS A 85 7.05 -11.66 14.12
C LYS A 85 8.53 -12.02 14.10
N LEU A 86 9.30 -11.36 13.24
CA LEU A 86 10.74 -11.62 13.14
C LEU A 86 11.52 -11.05 14.35
N GLY A 87 11.03 -9.95 14.94
CA GLY A 87 11.69 -9.19 16.01
C GLY A 87 11.09 -9.33 17.40
N GLU A 88 10.03 -10.14 17.59
CA GLU A 88 9.23 -10.19 18.83
C GLU A 88 10.04 -10.46 20.11
N LYS A 89 11.18 -11.15 19.98
CA LYS A 89 12.03 -11.56 21.11
C LYS A 89 12.84 -10.41 21.71
N ILE A 90 12.96 -9.26 21.03
CA ILE A 90 13.83 -8.17 21.45
C ILE A 90 13.02 -6.90 21.72
N ARG A 91 12.98 -6.50 23.00
CA ARG A 91 12.12 -5.39 23.48
C ARG A 91 12.38 -4.05 22.79
N SER A 92 13.64 -3.70 22.51
CA SER A 92 13.99 -2.45 21.83
C SER A 92 13.38 -2.35 20.42
N TYR A 93 13.35 -3.47 19.68
CA TYR A 93 12.76 -3.53 18.35
C TYR A 93 11.23 -3.44 18.40
N VAL A 94 10.60 -4.06 19.39
CA VAL A 94 9.14 -3.97 19.56
C VAL A 94 8.71 -2.53 19.85
N ILE A 95 9.47 -1.78 20.65
CA ILE A 95 9.18 -0.35 20.90
C ILE A 95 9.30 0.46 19.61
N TRP A 96 10.39 0.27 18.85
CA TRP A 96 10.58 0.95 17.57
C TRP A 96 9.47 0.59 16.57
N TRP A 97 9.06 -0.67 16.53
CA TRP A 97 7.97 -1.16 15.70
C TRP A 97 6.66 -0.44 15.99
N TRP A 98 6.30 -0.23 17.27
CA TRP A 98 5.09 0.52 17.64
C TRP A 98 5.14 1.97 17.18
N CYS A 99 6.32 2.61 17.21
CA CYS A 99 6.51 3.96 16.66
C CYS A 99 6.26 3.98 15.15
N VAL A 100 6.83 3.02 14.40
CA VAL A 100 6.63 2.91 12.95
C VAL A 100 5.18 2.58 12.60
N PHE A 101 4.53 1.68 13.34
CA PHE A 101 3.11 1.37 13.19
C PHE A 101 2.27 2.64 13.36
N GLY A 102 2.47 3.39 14.45
CA GLY A 102 1.78 4.65 14.70
C GLY A 102 1.98 5.67 13.58
N ALA A 103 3.22 5.87 13.13
CA ALA A 103 3.53 6.77 12.00
C ALA A 103 2.84 6.33 10.69
N THR A 104 2.76 5.02 10.44
CA THR A 104 2.09 4.45 9.25
C THR A 104 0.57 4.66 9.28
N ILE A 105 -0.05 4.56 10.46
CA ILE A 105 -1.49 4.84 10.63
C ILE A 105 -1.77 6.35 10.54
N ILE A 106 -0.93 7.19 11.13
CA ILE A 106 -1.09 8.65 11.05
C ILE A 106 -0.98 9.14 9.60
N SER A 107 0.02 8.63 8.86
CA SER A 107 0.18 8.97 7.44
C SER A 107 -0.98 8.46 6.59
N TYR A 108 -1.57 7.29 6.89
CA TYR A 108 -2.81 6.83 6.24
C TYR A 108 -3.94 7.83 6.41
N ILE A 109 -4.19 8.24 7.66
CA ILE A 109 -5.26 9.18 8.00
C ILE A 109 -5.00 10.53 7.31
N ALA A 110 -3.76 10.99 7.27
CA ALA A 110 -3.37 12.21 6.56
C ALA A 110 -3.69 12.12 5.06
N CYS A 111 -3.26 11.04 4.38
CA CYS A 111 -3.52 10.85 2.95
C CYS A 111 -5.01 10.79 2.61
N VAL A 112 -5.83 10.19 3.49
CA VAL A 112 -7.29 10.12 3.35
C VAL A 112 -7.97 11.46 3.67
N ALA A 113 -7.45 12.21 4.64
CA ALA A 113 -7.96 13.54 5.01
C ALA A 113 -7.63 14.61 3.96
N ASP A 114 -6.51 14.43 3.25
CA ASP A 114 -6.06 15.30 2.16
C ASP A 114 -6.94 15.20 0.90
N ILE A 115 -7.81 14.19 0.82
CA ILE A 115 -8.84 14.10 -0.22
C ILE A 115 -9.80 15.29 -0.06
N GLN A 116 -9.91 16.12 -1.09
CA GLN A 116 -10.81 17.27 -1.05
C GLN A 116 -12.27 16.85 -1.20
N TYR A 117 -12.91 16.59 -0.06
CA TYR A 117 -14.35 16.35 -0.01
C TYR A 117 -15.13 17.59 -0.48
N LYS A 118 -14.67 18.82 -0.19
CA LYS A 118 -15.44 20.06 -0.42
C LYS A 118 -15.63 20.49 -1.88
N CYS A 119 -14.65 20.22 -2.75
CA CYS A 119 -14.75 20.50 -4.18
C CYS A 119 -15.42 19.36 -4.96
N THR A 120 -15.59 18.21 -4.32
CA THR A 120 -16.00 16.94 -4.96
C THR A 120 -17.39 16.50 -4.49
N THR A 121 -17.88 17.00 -3.36
CA THR A 121 -19.24 16.76 -2.87
C THR A 121 -20.17 17.91 -3.24
N THR A 122 -21.36 17.55 -3.72
CA THR A 122 -22.48 18.43 -4.09
C THR A 122 -23.08 19.23 -2.90
N VAL A 123 -22.38 19.27 -1.77
CA VAL A 123 -22.79 20.02 -0.56
C VAL A 123 -22.60 21.53 -0.77
N SER A 124 -21.73 21.93 -1.68
CA SER A 124 -21.47 23.32 -2.05
C SER A 124 -22.31 23.71 -3.27
N SER A 125 -22.97 24.87 -3.26
CA SER A 125 -23.70 25.38 -4.43
C SER A 125 -22.76 25.51 -5.64
N ILE A 126 -23.30 25.30 -6.85
CA ILE A 126 -22.54 25.33 -8.13
C ILE A 126 -21.74 26.64 -8.25
N ALA A 127 -22.28 27.76 -7.76
CA ALA A 127 -21.61 29.06 -7.70
C ALA A 127 -20.37 29.10 -6.80
N TRP A 128 -20.34 28.33 -5.70
CA TRP A 128 -19.18 28.25 -4.80
C TRP A 128 -18.04 27.43 -5.44
N ILE A 129 -18.40 26.35 -6.15
CA ILE A 129 -17.46 25.49 -6.88
C ILE A 129 -16.80 26.29 -8.01
N GLU A 130 -17.56 27.07 -8.77
CA GLU A 130 -17.00 27.91 -9.84
C GLU A 130 -16.07 29.01 -9.30
N ALA A 131 -16.43 29.61 -8.14
CA ALA A 131 -15.68 30.70 -7.53
C ALA A 131 -14.39 30.29 -6.81
N HIS A 132 -14.26 29.03 -6.37
CA HIS A 132 -13.09 28.56 -5.60
C HIS A 132 -12.33 27.40 -6.24
N CYS A 133 -12.99 26.50 -6.97
CA CYS A 133 -12.35 25.29 -7.52
C CYS A 133 -11.63 25.57 -8.86
N ARG A 134 -12.04 26.61 -9.60
CA ARG A 134 -11.42 26.99 -10.89
C ARG A 134 -10.23 27.94 -10.77
N LYS A 135 -9.87 28.36 -9.56
CA LYS A 135 -8.77 29.31 -9.33
C LYS A 135 -7.41 28.62 -9.43
N LEU A 136 -6.40 29.33 -9.94
CA LEU A 136 -5.01 28.86 -10.00
C LEU A 136 -4.47 28.43 -8.61
N SER A 137 -4.96 29.05 -7.53
CA SER A 137 -4.64 28.70 -6.14
C SER A 137 -5.09 27.28 -5.77
N PHE A 138 -6.19 26.78 -6.36
CA PHE A 138 -6.69 25.43 -6.12
C PHE A 138 -5.78 24.39 -6.78
N VAL A 139 -5.38 24.62 -8.03
CA VAL A 139 -4.43 23.76 -8.75
C VAL A 139 -3.08 23.68 -8.02
N GLN A 140 -2.59 24.81 -7.51
CA GLN A 140 -1.37 24.85 -6.71
C GLN A 140 -1.51 24.09 -5.38
N TRP A 141 -2.66 24.20 -4.72
CA TRP A 141 -2.93 23.46 -3.48
C TRP A 141 -2.95 21.95 -3.73
N VAL A 142 -3.67 21.50 -4.76
CA VAL A 142 -3.75 20.08 -5.14
C VAL A 142 -2.35 19.53 -5.44
N ASN A 143 -1.53 20.27 -6.19
CA ASN A 143 -0.15 19.85 -6.49
C ASN A 143 0.73 19.76 -5.23
N ARG A 144 0.60 20.69 -4.28
CA ARG A 144 1.32 20.63 -3.00
C ARG A 144 0.89 19.42 -2.17
N THR A 145 -0.40 19.13 -2.11
CA THR A 145 -0.94 17.98 -1.39
C THR A 145 -0.48 16.66 -2.02
N PHE A 146 -0.42 16.55 -3.35
CA PHE A 146 0.15 15.37 -4.02
C PHE A 146 1.62 15.15 -3.66
N TYR A 147 2.43 16.21 -3.63
CA TYR A 147 3.83 16.11 -3.22
C TYR A 147 3.96 15.73 -1.74
N ALA A 148 3.13 16.30 -0.87
CA ALA A 148 3.10 15.95 0.55
C ALA A 148 2.73 14.47 0.77
N ASN A 149 1.71 13.97 0.06
CA ASN A 149 1.32 12.56 0.11
C ASN A 149 2.44 11.64 -0.39
N CYS A 150 3.11 11.99 -1.49
CA CYS A 150 4.26 11.23 -1.96
C CYS A 150 5.42 11.24 -0.96
N ALA A 151 5.70 12.39 -0.34
CA ALA A 151 6.76 12.49 0.66
C ALA A 151 6.43 11.66 1.91
N ALA A 152 5.18 11.67 2.36
CA ALA A 152 4.70 10.83 3.46
C ALA A 152 4.81 9.34 3.12
N ASP A 153 4.43 8.96 1.90
CA ASP A 153 4.52 7.59 1.40
C ASP A 153 5.97 7.08 1.41
N VAL A 154 6.90 7.83 0.82
CA VAL A 154 8.35 7.55 0.83
C VAL A 154 8.90 7.49 2.25
N PHE A 155 8.51 8.42 3.11
CA PHE A 155 8.96 8.46 4.50
C PHE A 155 8.54 7.21 5.28
N THR A 156 7.29 6.77 5.11
CA THR A 156 6.80 5.54 5.75
C THR A 156 7.51 4.30 5.24
N ASP A 157 7.85 4.23 3.95
CA ASP A 157 8.61 3.13 3.39
C ASP A 157 10.03 3.05 3.99
N ILE A 158 10.71 4.19 4.12
CA ILE A 158 12.03 4.26 4.78
C ILE A 158 11.93 3.79 6.23
N LEU A 159 10.90 4.21 6.97
CA LEU A 159 10.69 3.75 8.34
C LEU A 159 10.46 2.24 8.43
N ILE A 160 9.64 1.68 7.54
CA ILE A 160 9.38 0.24 7.48
C ILE A 160 10.66 -0.53 7.14
N LEU A 161 11.49 -0.03 6.22
CA LEU A 161 12.79 -0.60 5.85
C LEU A 161 13.85 -0.47 6.95
N SER A 162 13.71 0.48 7.87
CA SER A 162 14.64 0.62 8.99
C SER A 162 14.60 -0.58 9.94
N ILE A 163 13.40 -1.14 10.18
CA ILE A 163 13.19 -2.28 11.09
C ILE A 163 14.08 -3.48 10.74
N PRO A 164 13.97 -4.06 9.52
CA PRO A 164 14.81 -5.20 9.14
C PRO A 164 16.30 -4.86 9.06
N THR A 165 16.64 -3.62 8.72
CA THR A 165 18.03 -3.16 8.62
C THR A 165 18.72 -3.18 9.99
N ILE A 166 18.02 -2.71 11.04
CA ILE A 166 18.53 -2.76 12.42
C ILE A 166 18.65 -4.22 12.91
N ILE A 167 17.72 -5.10 12.50
CA ILE A 167 17.76 -6.54 12.87
C ILE A 167 18.99 -7.22 12.23
N LEU A 168 19.27 -6.90 10.96
CA LEU A 168 20.44 -7.40 10.23
C LEU A 168 21.76 -6.97 10.86
N TRP A 169 21.86 -5.72 11.27
CA TRP A 169 23.12 -5.18 11.80
C TRP A 169 23.54 -5.86 13.10
N ASN A 170 22.57 -6.19 13.95
CA ASN A 170 22.84 -6.68 15.29
C ASN A 170 22.98 -8.21 15.38
N THR A 171 22.63 -8.94 14.31
CA THR A 171 22.49 -10.41 14.40
C THR A 171 23.25 -11.09 13.27
N ARG A 172 24.04 -12.14 13.57
CA ARG A 172 24.63 -13.03 12.55
C ARG A 172 23.55 -13.90 11.93
N VAL A 173 22.73 -13.32 11.05
CA VAL A 173 21.59 -14.00 10.46
C VAL A 173 22.06 -15.00 9.40
N PRO A 174 21.58 -16.27 9.40
CA PRO A 174 21.88 -17.21 8.33
C PRO A 174 21.40 -16.69 6.96
N LEU A 175 22.14 -17.04 5.90
CA LEU A 175 21.97 -16.54 4.53
C LEU A 175 20.51 -16.61 4.01
N ARG A 176 19.73 -17.61 4.45
CA ARG A 176 18.32 -17.78 4.05
C ARG A 176 17.43 -16.61 4.49
N LYS A 177 17.59 -16.08 5.69
CA LYS A 177 16.81 -14.93 6.20
C LYS A 177 17.28 -13.61 5.59
N LYS A 178 18.59 -13.49 5.34
CA LYS A 178 19.18 -12.36 4.59
C LYS A 178 18.57 -12.20 3.21
N MET A 179 18.28 -13.34 2.58
CA MET A 179 17.68 -13.45 1.27
C MET A 179 16.26 -12.87 1.24
N VAL A 180 15.39 -13.26 2.19
CA VAL A 180 14.01 -12.71 2.33
C VAL A 180 14.06 -11.19 2.45
N LEU A 181 14.98 -10.71 3.28
CA LEU A 181 15.16 -9.30 3.54
C LEU A 181 15.60 -8.51 2.31
N PHE A 182 16.49 -9.07 1.50
CA PHE A 182 16.92 -8.44 0.25
C PHE A 182 15.76 -8.29 -0.75
N CYS A 183 14.88 -9.30 -0.85
CA CYS A 183 13.71 -9.17 -1.71
C CYS A 183 12.71 -8.14 -1.20
N VAL A 184 12.42 -8.12 0.11
CA VAL A 184 11.52 -7.09 0.66
C VAL A 184 12.14 -5.70 0.44
N PHE A 185 13.42 -5.52 0.75
CA PHE A 185 14.15 -4.27 0.53
C PHE A 185 14.09 -3.81 -0.94
N GLY A 186 14.41 -4.70 -1.88
CA GLY A 186 14.33 -4.40 -3.31
C GLY A 186 12.91 -4.08 -3.76
N SER A 187 11.92 -4.74 -3.16
CA SER A 187 10.52 -4.54 -3.49
C SER A 187 9.99 -3.17 -3.04
N THR A 188 10.35 -2.73 -1.83
CA THR A 188 9.97 -1.40 -1.33
C THR A 188 10.66 -0.30 -2.13
N ILE A 189 11.92 -0.51 -2.56
CA ILE A 189 12.61 0.41 -3.48
C ILE A 189 11.89 0.51 -4.82
N ALA A 190 11.43 -0.62 -5.38
CA ALA A 190 10.70 -0.61 -6.64
C ALA A 190 9.38 0.17 -6.53
N ILE A 191 8.62 -0.02 -5.44
CA ILE A 191 7.37 0.74 -5.18
C ILE A 191 7.69 2.24 -5.05
N MET A 192 8.71 2.58 -4.26
CA MET A 192 9.15 3.96 -4.07
C MET A 192 9.56 4.63 -5.40
N ALA A 193 10.27 3.92 -6.28
CA ALA A 193 10.64 4.43 -7.59
C ALA A 193 9.42 4.72 -8.47
N VAL A 194 8.42 3.82 -8.47
CA VAL A 194 7.18 4.00 -9.23
C VAL A 194 6.37 5.20 -8.71
N ALA A 195 6.29 5.38 -7.39
CA ALA A 195 5.63 6.53 -6.77
C ALA A 195 6.29 7.87 -7.18
N ILE A 196 7.62 7.91 -7.27
CA ILE A 196 8.36 9.09 -7.75
C ILE A 196 8.07 9.35 -9.24
N ILE A 197 8.04 8.29 -10.07
CA ILE A 197 7.72 8.43 -11.49
C ILE A 197 6.29 8.96 -11.68
N ARG A 198 5.31 8.49 -10.90
CA ARG A 198 3.94 9.01 -10.90
C ARG A 198 3.93 10.52 -10.70
N VAL A 199 4.63 11.03 -9.68
CA VAL A 199 4.65 12.47 -9.37
C VAL A 199 5.33 13.28 -10.47
N THR A 200 6.48 12.81 -10.96
CA THR A 200 7.25 13.56 -11.97
C THR A 200 6.49 13.70 -13.28
N ILE A 201 5.76 12.67 -13.71
CA ILE A 201 5.04 12.75 -14.98
C ILE A 201 3.69 13.46 -14.84
N VAL A 202 2.96 13.26 -13.73
CA VAL A 202 1.72 14.03 -13.45
C VAL A 202 1.99 15.54 -13.41
N HIS A 203 3.18 15.95 -12.97
CA HIS A 203 3.55 17.37 -12.90
C HIS A 203 3.97 17.99 -14.25
N SER A 204 4.34 17.17 -15.25
CA SER A 204 4.85 17.68 -16.54
C SER A 204 3.78 18.38 -17.39
N THR A 205 2.49 18.09 -17.15
CA THR A 205 1.40 18.68 -17.92
C THR A 205 1.07 20.09 -17.41
N LYS A 206 1.56 21.09 -18.14
CA LYS A 206 1.45 22.54 -17.84
C LYS A 206 0.02 23.11 -17.68
N GLN A 207 -1.04 22.29 -17.79
CA GLN A 207 -2.44 22.72 -17.80
C GLN A 207 -3.31 22.13 -16.67
N GLY A 208 -2.73 21.35 -15.74
CA GLY A 208 -3.46 20.78 -14.60
C GLY A 208 -3.19 19.29 -14.43
N VAL A 209 -3.70 18.71 -13.35
CA VAL A 209 -3.55 17.27 -13.06
C VAL A 209 -4.40 16.47 -14.06
N GLU A 210 -3.76 15.73 -14.96
CA GLU A 210 -4.45 14.83 -15.88
C GLU A 210 -4.90 13.56 -15.13
N LEU A 211 -6.21 13.44 -14.90
CA LEU A 211 -6.80 12.29 -14.19
C LEU A 211 -6.47 10.97 -14.89
N VAL A 212 -6.56 10.92 -16.22
CA VAL A 212 -6.24 9.70 -17.01
C VAL A 212 -4.83 9.19 -16.71
N TRP A 213 -3.86 10.10 -16.73
CA TRP A 213 -2.47 9.76 -16.50
C TRP A 213 -2.20 9.36 -15.05
N LEU A 214 -2.79 10.08 -14.10
CA LEU A 214 -2.68 9.80 -12.67
C LEU A 214 -3.14 8.37 -12.35
N TYR A 215 -4.32 8.00 -12.81
CA TYR A 215 -4.89 6.68 -12.56
C TYR A 215 -4.18 5.55 -13.29
N PHE A 216 -3.64 5.81 -14.49
CA PHE A 216 -2.78 4.86 -15.18
C PHE A 216 -1.57 4.49 -14.32
N TRP A 217 -0.88 5.48 -13.74
CA TRP A 217 0.24 5.23 -12.84
C TRP A 217 -0.19 4.56 -11.53
N SER A 218 -1.34 4.94 -10.96
CA SER A 218 -1.89 4.25 -9.79
C SER A 218 -2.18 2.77 -10.07
N MET A 219 -2.61 2.39 -11.28
CA MET A 219 -2.75 0.98 -11.66
C MET A 219 -1.40 0.25 -11.70
N VAL A 220 -0.37 0.87 -12.30
CA VAL A 220 0.97 0.29 -12.37
C VAL A 220 1.53 0.07 -10.96
N GLU A 221 1.43 1.07 -10.10
CA GLU A 221 1.91 1.05 -8.73
C GLU A 221 1.20 0.01 -7.86
N GLY A 222 -0.13 0.01 -7.87
CA GLY A 222 -0.91 -0.95 -7.09
C GLY A 222 -0.71 -2.39 -7.59
N GLY A 223 -0.52 -2.58 -8.90
CA GLY A 223 -0.19 -3.87 -9.50
C GLY A 223 1.17 -4.39 -9.03
N ILE A 224 2.20 -3.55 -9.09
CA ILE A 224 3.56 -3.88 -8.62
C ILE A 224 3.54 -4.19 -7.12
N ALA A 225 2.89 -3.36 -6.31
CA ALA A 225 2.77 -3.56 -4.86
C ALA A 225 2.11 -4.91 -4.52
N THR A 226 1.03 -5.26 -5.23
CA THR A 226 0.31 -6.52 -5.01
C THR A 226 1.13 -7.74 -5.46
N MET A 227 1.83 -7.65 -6.60
CA MET A 227 2.73 -8.71 -7.06
C MET A 227 3.86 -8.96 -6.04
N ILE A 228 4.47 -7.88 -5.56
CA ILE A 228 5.51 -7.90 -4.55
C ILE A 228 5.03 -8.56 -3.25
N ALA A 229 3.84 -8.18 -2.78
CA ALA A 229 3.26 -8.74 -1.56
C ALA A 229 3.09 -10.27 -1.69
N ASN A 230 2.57 -10.73 -2.82
CA ASN A 230 2.41 -12.16 -3.10
C ASN A 230 3.76 -12.90 -3.17
N VAL A 231 4.77 -12.32 -3.83
CA VAL A 231 6.12 -12.91 -3.91
C VAL A 231 6.75 -13.04 -2.52
N ALA A 232 6.54 -12.04 -1.64
CA ALA A 232 7.00 -12.10 -0.27
C ALA A 232 6.34 -13.25 0.51
N SER A 233 5.02 -13.42 0.41
CA SER A 233 4.28 -14.51 1.06
C SER A 233 4.68 -15.90 0.53
N PHE A 234 4.78 -16.08 -0.78
CA PHE A 234 5.21 -17.36 -1.37
C PHE A 234 6.57 -17.81 -0.86
N ARG A 235 7.53 -16.89 -0.78
CA ARG A 235 8.87 -17.22 -0.31
C ARG A 235 8.90 -17.61 1.16
N GLN A 236 8.09 -16.95 2.00
CA GLN A 236 7.98 -17.31 3.41
C GLN A 236 7.46 -18.75 3.57
N LEU A 237 6.50 -19.15 2.73
CA LEU A 237 5.97 -20.51 2.72
C LEU A 237 7.05 -21.55 2.40
N PHE A 238 7.89 -21.31 1.38
CA PHE A 238 8.99 -22.22 1.04
C PHE A 238 10.07 -22.31 2.11
N VAL A 239 10.40 -21.18 2.75
CA VAL A 239 11.38 -21.16 3.85
C VAL A 239 10.84 -21.91 5.07
N ALA A 240 9.57 -21.68 5.44
CA ALA A 240 8.92 -22.35 6.57
C ALA A 240 8.79 -23.88 6.34
N SER A 241 8.46 -24.31 5.12
CA SER A 241 8.37 -25.74 4.78
C SER A 241 9.71 -26.46 4.89
N THR A 242 10.84 -25.75 4.77
CA THR A 242 12.17 -26.38 4.88
C THR A 242 12.61 -26.56 6.34
N GLU A 243 12.12 -25.71 7.26
CA GLU A 243 12.38 -25.88 8.70
C GLU A 243 11.58 -27.05 9.29
N ASP A 244 10.32 -27.24 8.89
CA ASP A 244 9.49 -28.36 9.38
C ASP A 244 10.02 -29.75 8.97
N VAL A 245 10.73 -29.85 7.84
CA VAL A 245 11.36 -31.11 7.38
C VAL A 245 12.62 -31.45 8.18
N SER A 246 13.17 -30.51 8.96
CA SER A 246 14.42 -30.67 9.70
C SER A 246 14.28 -31.04 11.17
N LEU A 247 13.06 -31.30 11.69
CA LEU A 247 12.90 -31.88 13.03
C LEU A 247 13.26 -33.37 12.99
N PRO A 248 14.35 -33.80 13.67
CA PRO A 248 14.73 -35.19 13.69
C PRO A 248 13.76 -35.99 14.56
N THR A 249 13.50 -37.21 14.11
CA THR A 249 12.92 -38.33 14.84
C THR A 249 13.57 -38.46 16.22
N ILE A 250 12.93 -37.96 17.27
CA ILE A 250 13.17 -38.44 18.64
C ILE A 250 11.93 -39.27 19.00
N SER A 251 11.92 -40.53 18.53
CA SER A 251 11.05 -41.53 19.13
C SER A 251 11.72 -42.01 20.42
N SER A 252 11.08 -41.66 21.52
CA SER A 252 11.18 -42.24 22.85
C SER A 252 11.57 -43.72 22.89
N ASN A 253 12.63 -44.07 23.62
CA ASN A 253 12.72 -45.35 24.32
C ASN A 253 11.88 -45.28 25.61
N PRO A 254 10.91 -46.17 25.84
CA PRO A 254 10.28 -46.29 27.14
C PRO A 254 10.40 -47.73 27.63
N PHE A 255 11.54 -48.15 28.17
CA PHE A 255 11.60 -49.30 29.08
C PHE A 255 12.94 -49.35 29.81
N SER A 256 13.03 -48.65 30.94
CA SER A 256 13.84 -49.12 32.08
C SER A 256 13.42 -48.36 33.33
N GLY A 257 12.63 -49.03 34.16
CA GLY A 257 12.08 -48.49 35.38
C GLY A 257 11.70 -49.61 36.36
N LYS A 258 12.70 -50.01 37.16
CA LYS A 258 12.63 -50.51 38.54
C LYS A 258 12.24 -51.98 38.82
N THR A 259 13.15 -52.67 39.53
CA THR A 259 12.94 -53.45 40.78
C THR A 259 14.34 -53.78 41.33
N PHE A 260 14.84 -53.11 42.39
CA PHE A 260 14.63 -53.33 43.83
C PHE A 260 15.03 -54.74 44.33
N SER A 261 15.89 -54.72 45.34
CA SER A 261 16.50 -55.80 46.14
C SER A 261 15.49 -56.76 46.79
N ALA A 262 15.83 -58.06 46.86
CA ALA A 262 15.90 -58.92 48.06
C ALA A 262 15.51 -60.40 47.78
N PHE A 263 16.32 -61.30 48.36
CA PHE A 263 16.24 -62.76 48.42
C PHE A 263 16.59 -63.58 47.16
#